data_AF-A0A947A0J0-F1
#
_entry.id   AF-A0A947A0J0-F1
#
_cell.length_a   1.000
_cell.length_b   1.000
_cell.length_c   1.000
_cell.angle_alpha   90.00
_cell.angle_beta   90.00
_cell.angle_gamma   90.00
#
_symmetry.space_group_name_H-M   'P 1'
#
loop_
_entity.id
_entity.type
_entity.pdbx_description
1 polymer ?
#
loop_
_entity_poly.entity_id
_entity_poly.type
_entity_poly.pdbx_seq_one_letter_code
_entity_poly.pdbx_strand_id
1 'polypeptide(L)' 'MSLKIEVKKFSELTLTELYNILQLRSEVFVVEQDCVYQDIDGKDEEALHILGYKNGNIVAYTRCFGPGYYFSEAAIGRVV' A
#
# COMPACT_ATOMS: atom_id res chain seq x y z
N MET A 1 -9.99 -6.01 20.51
CA MET A 1 -9.19 -5.02 19.77
C MET A 1 -9.52 -5.19 18.29
N SER A 2 -10.21 -4.22 17.70
CA SER A 2 -10.65 -4.27 16.29
C SER A 2 -9.57 -3.73 15.36
N LEU A 3 -9.53 -4.28 14.14
CA LEU A 3 -8.80 -3.67 13.03
C LEU A 3 -9.57 -2.41 12.59
N LYS A 4 -8.90 -1.27 12.48
CA LYS A 4 -9.46 -0.04 11.92
C LYS A 4 -8.97 0.11 10.49
N ILE A 5 -9.88 0.25 9.54
CA ILE A 5 -9.52 0.42 8.11
C ILE A 5 -9.72 1.88 7.72
N GLU A 6 -8.74 2.45 7.02
CA GLU A 6 -8.83 3.77 6.40
C GLU A 6 -8.50 3.67 4.90
N VAL A 7 -9.14 4.49 4.09
CA VAL A 7 -8.86 4.61 2.65
C VAL A 7 -8.45 6.04 2.36
N LYS A 8 -7.31 6.21 1.69
CA LYS A 8 -6.68 7.51 1.43
C LYS A 8 -6.19 7.60 -0.01
N LYS A 9 -6.28 8.78 -0.60
CA LYS A 9 -5.49 9.16 -1.77
C LYS A 9 -4.04 9.41 -1.36
N PHE A 10 -3.12 9.38 -2.31
CA PHE A 10 -1.71 9.65 -2.04
C PHE A 10 -1.49 10.99 -1.32
N SER A 11 -2.19 12.05 -1.74
CA SER A 11 -2.10 13.39 -1.13
C SER A 11 -2.65 13.49 0.30
N GLU A 12 -3.38 12.47 0.77
CA GLU A 12 -3.96 12.40 2.12
C GLU A 12 -3.08 11.60 3.08
N LEU A 13 -2.03 10.93 2.56
CA LEU A 13 -1.04 10.25 3.37
C LEU A 13 -0.15 11.28 4.06
N THR A 14 0.01 11.12 5.37
CA THR A 14 1.09 11.79 6.08
C THR A 14 2.43 11.18 5.68
N LEU A 15 3.53 11.93 5.85
CA LEU A 15 4.88 11.42 5.61
C LEU A 15 5.17 10.14 6.41
N THR A 16 4.69 10.07 7.65
CA THR A 16 4.85 8.89 8.51
C THR A 16 4.08 7.69 7.97
N GLU A 17 2.84 7.88 7.50
CA GLU A 17 2.06 6.79 6.90
C GLU A 17 2.71 6.28 5.62
N LEU A 18 3.16 7.19 4.75
CA LEU A 18 3.88 6.82 3.53
C LEU A 18 5.12 5.98 3.87
N TYR A 19 5.94 6.43 4.83
CA TYR A 19 7.13 5.71 5.24
C TYR A 19 6.80 4.31 5.80
N ASN A 20 5.80 4.22 6.67
CA ASN A 20 5.36 2.95 7.27
C ASN A 20 4.84 1.96 6.22
N ILE A 21 4.07 2.44 5.23
CA ILE A 21 3.59 1.63 4.10
C ILE A 21 4.77 1.08 3.29
N LEU A 22 5.73 1.94 2.94
CA LEU A 22 6.91 1.54 2.15
C LEU A 22 7.79 0.53 2.91
N GLN A 23 7.98 0.74 4.21
CA GLN A 23 8.70 -0.20 5.07
C GLN A 23 8.01 -1.56 5.10
N LEU A 24 6.69 -1.60 5.37
CA LEU A 24 5.92 -2.84 5.44
C LEU A 24 5.95 -3.62 4.11
N ARG A 25 5.79 -2.92 2.98
CA ARG A 25 5.89 -3.54 1.65
C ARG A 25 7.28 -4.11 1.38
N SER A 26 8.34 -3.40 1.77
CA SER A 26 9.72 -3.87 1.57
C SER A 26 10.01 -5.10 2.43
N GLU A 27 9.56 -5.10 3.68
CA GLU A 27 9.69 -6.24 4.60
C GLU A 27 9.07 -7.51 3.99
N VAL A 28 7.87 -7.41 3.41
CA VAL A 28 7.18 -8.57 2.85
C VAL A 28 7.66 -8.91 1.43
N PHE A 29 7.56 -7.97 0.49
CA PHE A 29 7.75 -8.31 -0.92
C PHE A 29 9.22 -8.38 -1.34
N VAL A 30 10.13 -7.70 -0.64
CA VAL A 30 11.57 -7.70 -0.99
C VAL A 30 12.35 -8.64 -0.09
N VAL A 31 12.18 -8.52 1.23
CA VAL A 31 12.98 -9.28 2.21
C VAL A 31 12.40 -10.67 2.47
N GLU A 32 11.14 -10.79 2.92
CA GLU A 32 10.53 -12.08 3.25
C GLU A 32 10.40 -12.99 2.03
N GLN A 33 9.96 -12.42 0.89
CA GLN A 33 9.83 -13.16 -0.37
C GLN A 33 11.17 -13.37 -1.10
N ASP A 34 12.29 -12.86 -0.58
CA ASP A 34 13.62 -12.91 -1.19
C ASP A 34 13.59 -12.53 -2.69
N CYS A 35 12.88 -11.44 -2.99
CA CYS A 35 12.58 -11.02 -4.35
C CYS A 35 13.08 -9.59 -4.57
N VAL A 36 14.26 -9.47 -5.19
CA VAL A 36 14.84 -8.16 -5.50
C VAL A 36 14.14 -7.58 -6.74
N TYR A 37 13.20 -6.67 -6.50
CA TYR A 37 12.53 -5.91 -7.55
C TYR A 37 12.24 -4.46 -7.11
N GLN A 38 11.90 -3.62 -8.08
CA GLN A 38 11.54 -2.22 -7.85
C GLN A 38 10.11 -2.13 -7.27
N ASP A 39 9.98 -2.17 -5.94
CA ASP A 39 8.66 -2.05 -5.30
C ASP A 39 8.01 -0.68 -5.50
N ILE A 40 8.81 0.39 -5.34
CA ILE A 40 8.43 1.78 -5.59
C ILE A 40 8.48 2.05 -7.09
N ASP A 41 7.36 1.79 -7.75
CA ASP A 41 7.22 1.75 -9.20
C ASP A 41 6.66 3.04 -9.82
N GLY A 42 6.61 4.13 -9.04
CA GLY A 42 6.12 5.44 -9.47
C GLY A 42 4.60 5.55 -9.64
N LYS A 43 3.84 4.51 -9.27
CA LYS A 43 2.37 4.50 -9.45
C LYS A 43 1.58 4.85 -8.21
N ASP A 44 2.24 4.97 -7.06
CA ASP A 44 1.58 5.22 -5.78
C ASP A 44 0.76 6.53 -5.80
N GLU A 45 1.17 7.54 -6.57
CA GLU A 45 0.46 8.83 -6.66
C GLU A 45 -0.99 8.72 -7.16
N GLU A 46 -1.25 7.78 -8.07
CA GLU A 46 -2.57 7.58 -8.70
C GLU A 46 -3.43 6.55 -7.95
N ALA A 47 -2.89 5.94 -6.89
CA ALA A 47 -3.56 4.85 -6.20
C ALA A 47 -4.50 5.34 -5.09
N LEU A 48 -5.52 4.52 -4.81
CA LEU A 48 -6.16 4.51 -3.50
C LEU A 48 -5.36 3.59 -2.59
N HIS A 49 -5.02 4.06 -1.40
CA HIS A 49 -4.28 3.35 -0.37
C HIS A 49 -5.26 2.90 0.71
N ILE A 50 -5.32 1.61 0.99
CA ILE A 50 -6.14 1.01 2.03
C ILE A 50 -5.22 0.57 3.16
N LEU A 51 -5.38 1.18 4.32
CA LEU A 51 -4.51 1.01 5.49
C LEU A 51 -5.29 0.27 6.59
N GLY A 52 -4.74 -0.83 7.07
CA GLY A 52 -5.26 -1.56 8.23
C GLY A 52 -4.46 -1.25 9.49
N TYR A 53 -5.11 -0.63 10.46
CA TYR A 53 -4.52 -0.24 11.74
C TYR A 53 -4.86 -1.20 12.86
N LYS A 54 -3.85 -1.59 13.64
CA LYS A 54 -4.00 -2.28 14.92
C LYS A 54 -3.13 -1.60 15.97
N ASN A 55 -3.75 -1.18 17.08
CA ASN A 55 -3.08 -0.46 18.17
C ASN A 55 -2.29 0.77 17.69
N GLY A 56 -2.80 1.49 16.69
CA GLY A 56 -2.16 2.68 16.11
C GLY A 56 -1.09 2.40 15.05
N ASN A 57 -0.71 1.14 14.83
CA ASN A 57 0.29 0.76 13.82
C ASN A 57 -0.39 0.22 12.56
N ILE A 58 0.19 0.51 11.40
CA ILE A 58 -0.21 -0.08 10.12
C ILE A 58 0.29 -1.53 10.11
N VAL A 59 -0.63 -2.48 10.02
CA VAL A 59 -0.34 -3.92 10.01
C VAL A 59 -0.89 -4.63 8.78
N ALA A 60 -1.62 -3.92 7.92
CA ALA A 60 -2.11 -4.41 6.65
C ALA A 60 -2.16 -3.27 5.64
N TYR A 61 -1.92 -3.59 4.38
CA TYR A 61 -1.92 -2.61 3.30
C TYR A 61 -2.35 -3.24 1.98
N THR A 62 -3.07 -2.47 1.18
CA THR A 62 -3.17 -2.71 -0.27
C THR A 62 -3.35 -1.39 -0.99
N ARG A 63 -3.00 -1.35 -2.27
CA ARG A 63 -3.36 -0.25 -3.16
C ARG A 63 -4.30 -0.72 -4.26
N CYS A 64 -5.18 0.19 -4.69
CA CYS A 64 -6.14 -0.06 -5.75
C CYS A 64 -6.06 1.03 -6.81
N PHE A 65 -6.27 0.63 -8.06
CA PHE A 65 -6.34 1.52 -9.22
C PHE A 65 -7.70 1.39 -9.88
N GLY A 66 -8.20 2.51 -10.42
CA GLY A 66 -9.36 2.51 -11.30
C GLY A 66 -9.07 1.79 -12.63
N PRO A 67 -10.13 1.35 -13.34
CA PRO A 67 -9.98 0.80 -14.69
C PRO A 67 -9.36 1.82 -15.63
N GLY A 68 -8.55 1.34 -16.57
CA GLY A 68 -7.87 2.15 -17.59
C GLY A 68 -6.52 2.75 -17.17
N TYR A 69 -6.14 2.69 -15.89
CA TYR A 69 -4.83 3.17 -15.44
C TYR A 69 -3.73 2.12 -15.59
N TYR A 70 -3.90 0.97 -14.92
CA TYR A 70 -2.93 -0.13 -14.98
C TYR A 70 -3.39 -1.23 -15.96
N PHE A 71 -4.67 -1.59 -15.90
CA PHE A 71 -5.32 -2.59 -16.75
C PHE A 71 -6.67 -2.06 -17.26
N SER A 72 -7.34 -2.77 -18.17
CA SER A 72 -8.71 -2.44 -18.59
C SER A 72 -9.68 -2.48 -17.41
N GLU A 73 -9.47 -3.40 -16.48
CA GLU A 73 -10.23 -3.55 -15.23
C GLU A 73 -9.58 -2.77 -14.08
N ALA A 74 -10.33 -2.60 -13.00
CA ALA A 74 -9.75 -2.14 -11.73
C ALA A 74 -8.69 -3.14 -11.25
N ALA A 75 -7.60 -2.62 -10.67
CA ALA A 75 -6.47 -3.41 -10.24
C ALA A 75 -6.26 -3.29 -8.73
N ILE A 76 -5.93 -4.40 -8.07
CA ILE A 76 -5.52 -4.44 -6.67
C ILE A 76 -4.09 -4.98 -6.63
N GLY A 77 -3.23 -4.38 -5.81
CA GLY A 77 -1.86 -4.84 -5.68
C GLY A 77 -1.23 -4.42 -4.35
N ARG A 78 -0.05 -4.97 -4.09
CA ARG A 78 0.70 -4.78 -2.84
C ARG A 78 -0.10 -5.19 -1.60
N VAL A 79 -0.76 -6.35 -1.69
CA VAL A 79 -1.56 -6.92 -0.59
C VAL A 79 -0.64 -7.50 0.48
N VAL A 80 -0.61 -6.84 1.64
CA VAL A 80 0.07 -7.27 2.88
C VAL A 80 -0.96 -7.47 3.98
#